data_AF-A0A934NJB6-F1
#
_entry.id   AF-A0A934NJB6-F1
#
_cell.length_a   1.000
_cell.length_b   1.000
_cell.length_c   1.000
_cell.angle_alpha   90.00
_cell.angle_beta   90.00
_cell.angle_gamma   90.00
#
_symmetry.space_group_name_H-M   'P 1'
#
loop_
_entity.id
_entity.type
_entity.pdbx_description
1 polymer ?
#
loop_
_entity_poly.entity_id
_entity_poly.type
_entity_poly.pdbx_seq_one_letter_code
_entity_poly.pdbx_strand_id
1 'polypeptide(L)'
;KQLGIDRGWKTALPFDADIKAALAMTQQAQFHPLHYLNALIDQLLERGVRIYEQTTAVDVKEGNRPAVVTKDDHHLTGRYIISCSHFPFYDG
;
A
#
# COMPACT_ATOMS: atom_id res chain seq x y z
N LYS A 1 13.61 26.10 10.15
CA LYS A 1 12.32 25.37 10.32
C LYS A 1 12.64 24.01 10.95
N GLN A 2 11.99 23.62 12.05
CA GLN A 2 12.25 22.36 12.76
C GLN A 2 11.18 21.32 12.41
N LEU A 3 11.57 20.08 12.09
CA LEU A 3 10.69 19.05 11.51
C LEU A 3 9.87 18.22 12.53
N GLY A 4 10.05 18.43 13.85
CA GLY A 4 9.29 17.71 14.89
C GLY A 4 9.57 16.22 15.03
N ILE A 5 10.53 15.66 14.29
CA ILE A 5 10.90 14.24 14.34
C ILE A 5 11.71 13.96 15.62
N ASP A 6 11.27 12.97 16.39
CA ASP A 6 11.98 12.44 17.57
C ASP A 6 13.32 11.82 17.15
N ARG A 7 14.40 12.29 17.76
CA ARG A 7 15.77 12.05 17.27
C ARG A 7 16.80 12.00 18.39
N GLY A 8 17.88 11.26 18.18
CA GLY A 8 19.00 11.15 19.11
C GLY A 8 20.37 11.15 18.42
N TRP A 9 21.37 11.73 19.08
CA TRP A 9 22.77 11.59 18.71
C TRP A 9 23.35 10.36 19.41
N LYS A 10 24.06 9.50 18.67
CA LYS A 10 24.65 8.26 19.17
C LYS A 10 26.11 8.16 18.74
N THR A 11 26.95 7.58 19.58
CA THR A 11 28.35 7.26 19.28
C THR A 11 28.65 5.78 19.39
N ALA A 12 27.62 4.95 19.62
CA ALA A 12 27.71 3.50 19.68
C ALA A 12 26.46 2.89 19.06
N LEU A 13 26.63 1.72 18.43
CA LEU A 13 25.56 0.92 17.82
C LEU A 13 25.11 -0.19 18.78
N PRO A 14 23.90 -0.74 18.62
CA PRO A 14 23.42 -1.88 19.41
C PRO A 14 24.07 -3.22 19.02
N PHE A 15 25.05 -3.20 18.14
CA PHE A 15 25.86 -4.32 17.71
C PHE A 15 27.32 -3.86 17.58
N ASP A 16 28.24 -4.82 17.61
CA ASP A 16 29.67 -4.54 17.66
C ASP A 16 30.17 -4.00 16.30
N ALA A 17 30.28 -2.67 16.22
CA ALA A 17 30.77 -1.96 15.05
C ALA A 17 31.24 -0.56 15.47
N ASP A 18 32.43 -0.19 15.00
CA ASP A 18 33.06 1.07 15.37
C ASP A 18 32.53 2.23 14.51
N ILE A 19 32.03 3.30 15.15
CA ILE A 19 31.45 4.46 14.46
C ILE A 19 31.91 5.78 15.07
N LYS A 20 31.99 6.83 14.25
CA LYS A 20 32.27 8.19 14.73
C LYS A 20 31.04 8.84 15.38
N ALA A 21 29.88 8.66 14.74
CA ALA A 21 28.59 9.13 15.21
C ALA A 21 27.45 8.53 14.35
N ALA A 22 26.24 8.51 14.90
CA ALA A 22 25.01 8.14 14.22
C ALA A 22 23.87 9.06 14.65
N LEU A 23 22.98 9.37 13.71
CA LEU A 23 21.71 10.02 13.97
C LEU A 23 20.63 8.95 14.08
N ALA A 24 20.01 8.83 15.25
CA ALA A 24 18.93 7.90 15.49
C ALA A 24 17.58 8.60 15.32
N MET A 25 16.66 7.96 14.60
CA MET A 25 15.23 8.29 14.63
C MET A 25 14.55 7.28 15.55
N THR A 26 13.88 7.76 16.58
CA THR A 26 13.21 6.92 17.58
C THR A 26 11.77 6.64 17.17
N GLN A 27 11.12 5.71 17.87
CA GLN A 27 9.72 5.33 17.64
C GLN A 27 9.45 4.80 16.22
N GLN A 28 10.46 4.19 15.59
CA GLN A 28 10.31 3.50 14.33
C GLN A 28 9.84 2.06 14.59
N ALA A 29 8.95 1.56 13.75
CA ALA A 29 8.55 0.17 13.74
C ALA A 29 9.06 -0.49 12.45
N GLN A 30 9.50 -1.74 12.56
CA GLN A 30 9.76 -2.61 11.44
C GLN A 30 8.77 -3.76 11.50
N PHE A 31 8.12 -4.06 10.38
CA PHE A 31 7.20 -5.18 10.28
C PHE A 31 7.41 -5.89 8.95
N HIS A 32 6.94 -7.14 8.87
CA HIS A 32 6.98 -7.93 7.65
C HIS A 32 5.78 -7.54 6.77
N PRO A 33 5.98 -6.89 5.60
CA PRO A 33 4.86 -6.35 4.82
C PRO A 33 3.87 -7.41 4.38
N LEU A 34 4.36 -8.58 3.96
CA LEU A 34 3.49 -9.68 3.53
C LEU A 34 2.62 -10.25 4.67
N HIS A 35 3.17 -10.44 5.87
CA HIS A 35 2.37 -10.94 7.00
C HIS A 35 1.32 -9.93 7.43
N TYR A 36 1.66 -8.64 7.38
CA TYR A 36 0.70 -7.57 7.64
C TYR A 36 -0.43 -7.56 6.61
N LEU A 37 -0.09 -7.68 5.31
CA LEU A 37 -1.08 -7.77 4.23
C LEU A 37 -1.99 -8.99 4.38
N ASN A 38 -1.44 -10.15 4.71
CA ASN A 38 -2.22 -11.38 4.91
C ASN A 38 -3.26 -11.20 6.03
N ALA A 39 -2.84 -10.66 7.18
CA ALA A 39 -3.76 -10.38 8.28
C ALA A 39 -4.87 -9.38 7.88
N LEU A 40 -4.56 -8.38 7.05
CA LEU A 40 -5.56 -7.46 6.51
C LEU A 40 -6.54 -8.17 5.56
N ILE A 41 -6.04 -9.06 4.69
CA ILE A 41 -6.89 -9.84 3.77
C ILE A 41 -7.88 -10.70 4.56
N ASP A 42 -7.42 -11.43 5.58
CA ASP A 42 -8.29 -12.25 6.43
C ASP A 42 -9.43 -11.41 7.01
N GLN A 43 -9.09 -10.23 7.54
CA GLN A 43 -10.04 -9.26 8.09
C GLN A 43 -11.03 -8.70 7.04
N LEU A 44 -10.61 -8.53 5.79
CA LEU A 44 -11.49 -8.08 4.71
C LEU A 44 -12.46 -9.19 4.28
N LEU A 45 -11.97 -10.43 4.17
CA LEU A 45 -12.76 -11.59 3.80
C LEU A 45 -13.85 -11.88 4.85
N GLU A 46 -13.52 -11.78 6.14
CA GLU A 46 -14.49 -11.89 7.26
C GLU A 46 -15.63 -10.86 7.15
N ARG A 47 -15.36 -9.69 6.56
CA ARG A 47 -16.33 -8.62 6.31
C ARG A 47 -17.09 -8.77 4.99
N GLY A 48 -16.88 -9.87 4.26
CA GLY A 48 -17.55 -10.16 2.99
C GLY A 48 -17.00 -9.41 1.79
N VAL A 49 -15.81 -8.83 1.90
CA VAL A 49 -15.12 -8.22 0.75
C VAL A 49 -14.71 -9.33 -0.22
N ARG A 50 -14.96 -9.12 -1.51
CA ARG A 50 -14.59 -10.06 -2.57
C ARG A 50 -13.29 -9.59 -3.23
N ILE A 51 -12.30 -10.46 -3.22
CA ILE A 51 -10.99 -10.22 -3.84
C ILE A 51 -10.88 -11.15 -5.05
N TYR A 52 -10.47 -10.57 -6.18
CA TYR A 52 -10.29 -11.30 -7.43
C TYR A 52 -8.85 -11.13 -7.88
N GLU A 53 -8.16 -12.25 -8.07
CA GLU A 53 -6.80 -12.29 -8.61
C GLU A 53 -6.82 -12.73 -10.08
N GLN A 54 -5.71 -12.57 -10.78
CA GLN A 54 -5.61 -12.89 -12.22
C GLN A 54 -6.68 -12.20 -13.08
N THR A 55 -7.23 -11.08 -12.59
CA THR A 55 -8.32 -10.33 -13.21
C THR A 55 -7.80 -8.92 -13.54
N THR A 56 -6.85 -8.84 -14.46
CA THR A 56 -6.17 -7.57 -14.78
C THR A 56 -7.15 -6.55 -15.35
N ALA A 57 -7.33 -5.43 -14.66
CA ALA A 57 -8.05 -4.27 -15.18
C ALA A 57 -7.19 -3.53 -16.21
N VAL A 58 -7.80 -3.12 -17.33
CA VAL A 58 -7.09 -2.48 -18.45
C VAL A 58 -7.70 -1.15 -18.88
N ASP A 59 -8.96 -0.89 -18.53
CA ASP A 59 -9.65 0.35 -18.89
C ASP A 59 -10.80 0.64 -17.92
N VAL A 60 -11.28 1.89 -17.91
CA VAL A 60 -12.45 2.34 -17.16
C VAL A 60 -13.39 3.10 -18.08
N LYS A 61 -14.63 2.62 -18.20
CA LYS A 61 -15.69 3.32 -18.92
C LYS A 61 -16.38 4.30 -17.97
N GLU A 62 -16.28 5.59 -18.28
CA GLU A 62 -16.94 6.65 -17.54
C GLU A 62 -18.45 6.73 -17.81
N GLY A 63 -19.17 7.45 -16.94
CA GLY A 63 -20.61 7.70 -17.06
C GLY A 63 -21.36 7.59 -15.73
N ASN A 64 -22.70 7.63 -15.77
CA ASN A 64 -23.55 7.55 -14.56
C ASN A 64 -23.38 6.25 -13.75
N ARG A 65 -22.92 5.18 -14.40
CA ARG A 65 -22.54 3.92 -13.77
C ARG A 65 -21.20 3.49 -14.36
N PRO A 66 -20.08 3.93 -13.78
CA PRO A 66 -18.78 3.62 -14.34
C PRO A 66 -18.50 2.12 -14.27
N ALA A 67 -17.67 1.64 -15.20
CA ALA A 67 -17.33 0.22 -15.30
C ALA A 67 -15.83 0.00 -15.47
N VAL A 68 -15.26 -0.95 -14.72
CA VAL A 68 -13.91 -1.46 -14.96
C VAL A 68 -13.98 -2.52 -16.07
N VAL A 69 -13.10 -2.41 -17.06
CA VAL A 69 -12.91 -3.39 -18.13
C VAL A 69 -11.68 -4.22 -17.80
N THR A 70 -11.83 -5.54 -17.86
CA THR A 70 -10.72 -6.49 -17.66
C THR A 70 -10.07 -6.86 -18.99
N LYS A 71 -8.84 -7.37 -18.94
CA LYS A 71 -8.11 -7.86 -20.12
C LYS A 71 -8.90 -8.91 -20.91
N ASP A 72 -9.71 -9.70 -20.22
CA ASP A 72 -10.54 -10.76 -20.80
C ASP A 72 -11.97 -10.28 -21.13
N ASP A 73 -12.16 -8.97 -21.34
CA ASP A 73 -13.41 -8.33 -21.76
C ASP A 73 -14.61 -8.46 -20.78
N HIS A 74 -14.35 -8.82 -19.52
CA HIS A 74 -15.37 -8.72 -18.48
C HIS A 74 -15.55 -7.28 -18.01
N HIS A 75 -16.80 -6.90 -17.69
CA HIS A 75 -17.16 -5.56 -17.22
C HIS A 75 -17.70 -5.60 -15.78
N LEU A 76 -17.10 -4.81 -14.88
CA LEU A 76 -17.52 -4.68 -13.50
C LEU A 76 -18.08 -3.27 -13.26
N THR A 77 -19.39 -3.16 -13.01
CA THR A 77 -20.03 -1.85 -12.74
C THR A 77 -20.06 -1.51 -11.26
N GLY A 78 -19.84 -0.23 -10.93
CA GLY A 78 -19.90 0.27 -9.57
C GLY A 78 -20.56 1.65 -9.50
N ARG A 79 -20.89 2.11 -8.29
CA ARG A 79 -21.24 3.52 -8.06
C ARG A 79 -19.99 4.41 -8.03
N TYR A 80 -18.90 3.85 -7.52
CA TYR A 80 -17.60 4.47 -7.40
C TYR A 80 -16.54 3.46 -7.81
N ILE A 81 -15.48 3.94 -8.46
CA ILE A 81 -14.28 3.18 -8.80
C ILE A 81 -13.10 3.94 -8.19
N ILE A 82 -12.22 3.23 -7.50
CA ILE A 82 -11.03 3.80 -6.87
C ILE A 82 -9.83 3.02 -7.42
N SER A 83 -8.88 3.72 -8.02
CA SER A 83 -7.63 3.12 -8.50
C SER A 83 -6.53 3.26 -7.45
N CYS A 84 -5.95 2.12 -7.06
CA CYS A 84 -4.90 2.02 -6.04
C CYS A 84 -3.65 1.29 -6.56
N SER A 85 -3.41 1.30 -7.88
CA SER A 85 -2.36 0.50 -8.55
C SER A 85 -0.96 1.13 -8.52
N HIS A 86 -0.71 2.10 -7.64
CA HIS A 86 0.48 2.97 -7.59
C HIS A 86 0.67 3.84 -8.85
N PHE A 87 0.77 3.22 -10.02
CA PHE A 87 0.65 3.89 -11.31
C PHE A 87 -0.76 3.69 -11.87
N PRO A 88 -1.41 4.74 -12.38
CA PRO A 88 -2.70 4.59 -13.02
C PRO A 88 -2.58 3.63 -14.20
N PHE A 89 -3.49 2.66 -14.28
CA PHE A 89 -3.65 1.80 -15.46
C PHE A 89 -4.58 2.42 -16.50
N TYR A 90 -5.19 3.56 -16.16
CA TYR A 90 -6.16 4.30 -16.94
C TYR A 90 -5.76 5.78 -16.86
N ASP A 91 -5.48 6.39 -18.01
CA ASP A 91 -4.93 7.75 -18.11
C ASP A 91 -6.00 8.85 -18.23
N GLY A 92 -7.29 8.50 -18.34
CA GLY A 92 -8.36 9.48 -18.60
C GLY A 92 -8.52 9.80 -20.08
#